data_AF-A0A0P4W2K7-F1
#
_entry.id   AF-A0A0P4W2K7-F1
#
_cell.length_a   1.000
_cell.length_b   1.000
_cell.length_c   1.000
_cell.angle_alpha   90.00
_cell.angle_beta   90.00
_cell.angle_gamma   90.00
#
_symmetry.space_group_name_H-M   'P 1'
#
loop_
_entity.id
_entity.type
_entity.pdbx_description
1 polymer ?
#
loop_
_entity_poly.entity_id
_entity_poly.type
_entity_poly.pdbx_seq_one_letter_code
_entity_poly.pdbx_strand_id
1 'polypeptide(L)'
;MSSAVRHQSELMPGKPEPQILEYQTQQYKLLPHIASVFAILFSASSVLRMQRIVAASISKGNVELLPELHILSCAMKALSSQDSTQGIETCRLACGGHGYIASSGLPSLYTSTTCTITYEGENTVLLLQVARYLIKSYRAGLKGLPVLPSVMYLTAPPAMHQSPPLSNQALIEAFRISSANLVKETESRLCRQFNLEQNFYYAWNHCSVALVHCAELHSRYYMCEKFLSTVESIRASDRVRSVLQDLCRLYLIHHTTLNQGHFLRSGTLSGADLSTLEEEMYELLAKLRPQAVPLVDAFDFQDELLGSTLGAWDGRVYERLYEEAQKSPLNKTDVSKAYHKYLQPLMKSNL
;
A
#
# COMPACT_ATOMS: atom_id res chain seq x y z
N MET A 1 -11.47 -10.63 -10.36
CA MET A 1 -12.26 -11.72 -10.97
C MET A 1 -12.67 -12.79 -9.97
N SER A 2 -11.76 -13.60 -9.40
CA SER A 2 -12.09 -14.70 -8.47
C SER A 2 -13.19 -14.40 -7.44
N SER A 3 -13.11 -13.28 -6.69
CA SER A 3 -14.12 -12.93 -5.67
C SER A 3 -15.53 -12.65 -6.22
N ALA A 4 -15.64 -12.28 -7.50
CA ALA A 4 -16.91 -12.07 -8.19
C ALA A 4 -17.42 -13.37 -8.86
N VAL A 5 -16.59 -14.40 -9.00
CA VAL A 5 -16.99 -15.71 -9.57
C VAL A 5 -17.27 -16.74 -8.49
N ARG A 6 -16.54 -16.68 -7.36
CA ARG A 6 -16.70 -17.62 -6.26
C ARG A 6 -17.94 -17.28 -5.46
N HIS A 7 -18.85 -18.25 -5.37
CA HIS A 7 -19.94 -18.26 -4.40
C HIS A 7 -19.58 -19.20 -3.25
N GLN A 8 -19.79 -18.77 -2.01
CA GLN A 8 -19.51 -19.59 -0.83
C GLN A 8 -20.30 -19.09 0.39
N SER A 9 -20.82 -20.03 1.19
CA SER A 9 -21.51 -19.76 2.45
C SER A 9 -22.83 -19.02 2.27
N GLU A 10 -23.54 -18.75 3.38
CA GLU A 10 -24.85 -18.10 3.35
C GLU A 10 -24.79 -16.77 4.10
N LEU A 11 -25.30 -15.70 3.48
CA LEU A 11 -25.56 -14.42 4.19
C LEU A 11 -26.89 -14.48 4.96
N MET A 12 -27.88 -15.17 4.39
CA MET A 12 -29.20 -15.35 4.97
C MET A 12 -29.56 -16.84 4.86
N PRO A 13 -29.98 -17.50 5.96
CA PRO A 13 -30.35 -18.90 5.94
C PRO A 13 -31.38 -19.22 4.85
N GLY A 14 -31.09 -20.22 4.01
CA GLY A 14 -32.00 -20.69 2.97
C GLY A 14 -32.04 -19.83 1.70
N LYS A 15 -31.13 -18.86 1.53
CA LYS A 15 -30.90 -18.15 0.27
C LYS A 15 -29.72 -18.79 -0.49
N PRO A 16 -29.64 -18.64 -1.83
CA PRO A 16 -28.47 -19.08 -2.59
C PRO A 16 -27.18 -18.44 -2.06
N GLU A 17 -26.07 -19.18 -2.16
CA GLU A 17 -24.76 -18.69 -1.78
C GLU A 17 -24.45 -17.41 -2.60
N PRO A 18 -24.07 -16.29 -1.96
CA PRO A 18 -23.73 -15.06 -2.65
C PRO A 18 -22.29 -15.13 -3.18
N GLN A 19 -21.94 -14.23 -4.10
CA GLN A 19 -20.54 -13.98 -4.45
C GLN A 19 -19.77 -13.60 -3.18
N ILE A 20 -18.56 -14.12 -3.00
CA ILE A 20 -17.79 -13.82 -1.78
C ILE A 20 -17.42 -12.33 -1.68
N LEU A 21 -17.44 -11.59 -2.80
CA LEU A 21 -17.29 -10.13 -2.82
C LEU A 21 -18.44 -9.38 -2.13
N GLU A 22 -19.58 -10.03 -1.86
CA GLU A 22 -20.68 -9.46 -1.08
C GLU A 22 -20.33 -9.34 0.42
N TYR A 23 -19.39 -10.15 0.93
CA TYR A 23 -18.96 -10.04 2.31
C TYR A 23 -18.11 -8.79 2.53
N GLN A 24 -18.51 -7.95 3.48
CA GLN A 24 -17.79 -6.73 3.83
C GLN A 24 -16.34 -6.99 4.24
N THR A 25 -16.06 -8.15 4.86
CA THR A 25 -14.69 -8.56 5.19
C THR A 25 -13.84 -8.84 3.93
N GLN A 26 -14.43 -9.34 2.86
CA GLN A 26 -13.75 -9.52 1.57
C GLN A 26 -13.51 -8.17 0.88
N GLN A 27 -14.49 -7.26 0.97
CA GLN A 27 -14.36 -5.88 0.47
C GLN A 27 -13.25 -5.12 1.22
N TYR A 28 -13.23 -5.21 2.55
CA TYR A 28 -12.21 -4.59 3.40
C TYR A 28 -10.80 -5.11 3.11
N LYS A 29 -10.66 -6.40 2.76
CA LYS A 29 -9.37 -6.96 2.34
C LYS A 29 -8.90 -6.40 0.99
N LEU A 30 -9.79 -6.22 0.03
CA LEU A 30 -9.41 -6.00 -1.38
C LEU A 30 -9.46 -4.53 -1.80
N LEU A 31 -10.53 -3.81 -1.45
CA LEU A 31 -10.77 -2.45 -1.96
C LEU A 31 -9.72 -1.43 -1.49
N PRO A 32 -9.21 -1.47 -0.24
CA PRO A 32 -8.10 -0.60 0.16
C PRO A 32 -6.84 -0.84 -0.68
N HIS A 33 -6.53 -2.10 -1.05
CA HIS A 33 -5.39 -2.40 -1.92
C HIS A 33 -5.62 -1.90 -3.35
N ILE A 34 -6.84 -1.93 -3.89
CA ILE A 34 -7.16 -1.26 -5.17
C ILE A 34 -6.86 0.23 -5.05
N ALA A 35 -7.32 0.89 -3.98
CA ALA A 35 -7.03 2.30 -3.75
C ALA A 35 -5.52 2.58 -3.62
N SER A 36 -4.75 1.69 -2.98
CA SER A 36 -3.28 1.77 -2.89
C SER A 36 -2.62 1.75 -4.26
N VAL A 37 -3.11 0.99 -5.24
CA VAL A 37 -2.55 0.98 -6.60
C VAL A 37 -2.62 2.38 -7.22
N PHE A 38 -3.77 3.06 -7.13
CA PHE A 38 -3.92 4.42 -7.65
C PHE A 38 -3.06 5.43 -6.88
N ALA A 39 -2.99 5.31 -5.55
CA ALA A 39 -2.13 6.15 -4.73
C ALA A 39 -0.65 6.03 -5.14
N ILE A 40 -0.18 4.80 -5.35
CA ILE A 40 1.18 4.49 -5.82
C ILE A 40 1.41 5.07 -7.22
N LEU A 41 0.51 4.84 -8.17
CA LEU A 41 0.65 5.32 -9.55
C LEU A 41 0.73 6.84 -9.64
N PHE A 42 -0.14 7.55 -8.92
CA PHE A 42 -0.17 9.01 -8.93
C PHE A 42 1.05 9.61 -8.23
N SER A 43 1.46 9.04 -7.09
CA SER A 43 2.66 9.46 -6.37
C SER A 43 3.94 9.19 -7.16
N ALA A 44 4.04 8.02 -7.79
CA ALA A 44 5.15 7.66 -8.67
C ALA A 44 5.23 8.59 -9.89
N SER A 45 4.10 8.94 -10.49
CA SER A 45 4.05 9.90 -11.61
C SER A 45 4.61 11.27 -11.22
N SER A 46 4.37 11.72 -9.99
CA SER A 46 4.97 12.95 -9.43
C SER A 46 6.48 12.83 -9.29
N VAL A 47 6.98 11.73 -8.71
CA VAL A 47 8.43 11.48 -8.54
C VAL A 47 9.15 11.34 -9.89
N LEU A 48 8.58 10.61 -10.85
CA LEU A 48 9.13 10.46 -12.20
C LEU A 48 9.19 11.80 -12.96
N ARG A 49 8.21 12.69 -12.72
CA ARG A 49 8.26 14.06 -13.27
C ARG A 49 9.41 14.86 -12.67
N MET A 50 9.57 14.79 -11.34
CA MET A 50 10.70 15.41 -10.66
C MET A 50 12.05 14.87 -11.16
N GLN A 51 12.15 13.56 -11.39
CA GLN A 51 13.35 12.93 -11.95
C GLN A 51 13.74 13.54 -13.31
N ARG A 52 12.78 13.76 -14.21
CA ARG A 52 13.02 14.41 -15.51
C ARG A 52 13.51 15.85 -15.35
N ILE A 53 12.91 16.60 -14.42
CA ILE A 53 13.32 17.98 -14.10
C ILE A 53 14.76 18.00 -13.57
N VAL A 54 15.07 17.15 -12.60
CA VAL A 54 16.42 17.07 -12.00
C VAL A 54 17.45 16.64 -13.04
N ALA A 55 17.15 15.65 -13.88
CA ALA A 55 18.06 15.21 -14.95
C ALA A 55 18.39 16.36 -15.92
N ALA A 56 17.41 17.16 -16.30
CA ALA A 56 17.62 18.35 -17.12
C ALA A 56 18.43 19.44 -16.38
N SER A 57 18.19 19.66 -15.09
CA SER A 57 18.92 20.64 -14.27
C SER A 57 20.39 20.26 -14.04
N ILE A 58 20.69 18.97 -13.87
CA ILE A 58 22.06 18.47 -13.69
C ILE A 58 22.91 18.79 -14.93
N SER A 59 22.36 18.68 -16.13
CA SER A 59 23.07 19.05 -17.37
C SER A 59 23.51 20.52 -17.41
N LYS A 60 22.89 21.38 -16.58
CA LYS A 60 23.18 22.80 -16.41
C LYS A 60 23.97 23.10 -15.12
N GLY A 61 24.42 22.09 -14.40
CA GLY A 61 25.14 22.22 -13.13
C GLY A 61 24.28 22.53 -11.91
N ASN A 62 22.94 22.49 -12.00
CA ASN A 62 22.05 22.67 -10.85
C ASN A 62 21.66 21.31 -10.24
N VAL A 63 22.04 21.11 -8.97
CA VAL A 63 21.77 19.89 -8.17
C VAL A 63 20.87 20.15 -6.96
N GLU A 64 20.21 21.30 -6.87
CA GLU A 64 19.46 21.74 -5.68
C GLU A 64 18.30 20.78 -5.31
N LEU A 65 17.62 20.23 -6.31
CA LEU A 65 16.50 19.30 -6.12
C LEU A 65 16.93 17.83 -5.96
N LEU A 66 18.22 17.52 -6.13
CA LEU A 66 18.71 16.14 -6.07
C LEU A 66 18.47 15.48 -4.70
N PRO A 67 18.67 16.16 -3.55
CA PRO A 67 18.35 15.57 -2.24
C PRO A 67 16.86 15.24 -2.09
N GLU A 68 15.97 16.10 -2.57
CA GLU A 68 14.52 15.85 -2.50
C GLU A 68 14.09 14.70 -3.40
N LEU A 69 14.59 14.64 -4.63
CA LEU A 69 14.36 13.51 -5.52
C LEU A 69 14.81 12.20 -4.88
N HIS A 70 16.02 12.17 -4.32
CA HIS A 70 16.56 10.96 -3.68
C HIS A 70 15.65 10.49 -2.55
N ILE A 71 15.25 11.38 -1.64
CA ILE A 71 14.47 11.02 -0.46
C ILE A 71 13.04 10.60 -0.81
N LEU A 72 12.39 11.27 -1.76
CA LEU A 72 11.10 10.83 -2.26
C LEU A 72 11.20 9.50 -3.01
N SER A 73 12.30 9.24 -3.72
CA SER A 73 12.52 7.94 -4.36
C SER A 73 12.70 6.82 -3.33
N CYS A 74 13.48 7.05 -2.26
CA CYS A 74 13.64 6.11 -1.15
C CYS A 74 12.30 5.80 -0.47
N ALA A 75 11.52 6.84 -0.15
CA ALA A 75 10.17 6.72 0.42
C ALA A 75 9.25 5.90 -0.49
N MET A 76 9.13 6.30 -1.76
CA MET A 76 8.23 5.63 -2.71
C MET A 76 8.65 4.18 -2.96
N LYS A 77 9.94 3.89 -3.08
CA LYS A 77 10.46 2.52 -3.20
C LYS A 77 10.03 1.69 -2.00
N ALA A 78 10.31 2.17 -0.77
CA ALA A 78 10.02 1.41 0.44
C ALA A 78 8.53 1.12 0.61
N LEU A 79 7.67 2.15 0.47
CA LEU A 79 6.24 1.99 0.67
C LEU A 79 5.58 1.19 -0.46
N SER A 80 5.89 1.49 -1.73
CA SER A 80 5.23 0.79 -2.85
C SER A 80 5.61 -0.69 -2.92
N SER A 81 6.87 -1.05 -2.64
CA SER A 81 7.29 -2.46 -2.59
C SER A 81 6.63 -3.22 -1.44
N GLN A 82 6.54 -2.59 -0.27
CA GLN A 82 5.91 -3.19 0.91
C GLN A 82 4.40 -3.39 0.70
N ASP A 83 3.70 -2.34 0.25
CA ASP A 83 2.26 -2.39 0.01
C ASP A 83 1.90 -3.37 -1.10
N SER A 84 2.69 -3.42 -2.18
CA SER A 84 2.45 -4.35 -3.28
C SER A 84 2.66 -5.79 -2.82
N THR A 85 3.73 -6.06 -2.07
CA THR A 85 4.02 -7.40 -1.54
C THR A 85 2.92 -7.86 -0.58
N GLN A 86 2.50 -7.00 0.35
CA GLN A 86 1.40 -7.29 1.27
C GLN A 86 0.08 -7.48 0.53
N GLY A 87 -0.23 -6.62 -0.44
CA GLY A 87 -1.45 -6.67 -1.23
C GLY A 87 -1.56 -7.96 -2.04
N ILE A 88 -0.47 -8.42 -2.66
CA ILE A 88 -0.45 -9.70 -3.37
C ILE A 88 -0.78 -10.87 -2.43
N GLU A 89 -0.19 -10.89 -1.23
CA GLU A 89 -0.45 -11.95 -0.26
C GLU A 89 -1.88 -11.90 0.27
N THR A 90 -2.41 -10.69 0.55
CA THR A 90 -3.83 -10.51 0.89
C THR A 90 -4.74 -11.05 -0.22
N CYS A 91 -4.45 -10.74 -1.49
CA CYS A 91 -5.18 -11.25 -2.65
C CYS A 91 -5.11 -12.78 -2.75
N ARG A 92 -3.94 -13.37 -2.49
CA ARG A 92 -3.72 -14.81 -2.47
C ARG A 92 -4.61 -15.48 -1.41
N LEU A 93 -4.58 -14.96 -0.19
CA LEU A 93 -5.40 -15.45 0.93
C LEU A 93 -6.90 -15.23 0.68
N ALA A 94 -7.27 -14.13 0.03
CA ALA A 94 -8.66 -13.82 -0.33
C ALA A 94 -9.26 -14.78 -1.36
N CYS A 95 -8.42 -15.51 -2.11
CA CYS A 95 -8.86 -16.56 -3.04
C CYS A 95 -9.03 -17.94 -2.35
N GLY A 96 -8.84 -18.02 -1.03
CA GLY A 96 -8.96 -19.27 -0.27
C GLY A 96 -7.97 -20.34 -0.74
N GLY A 97 -8.37 -21.61 -0.69
CA GLY A 97 -7.51 -22.73 -1.08
C GLY A 97 -7.02 -22.65 -2.52
N HIS A 98 -7.85 -22.17 -3.46
CA HIS A 98 -7.44 -22.00 -4.86
C HIS A 98 -6.41 -20.88 -5.03
N GLY A 99 -6.27 -19.94 -4.10
CA GLY A 99 -5.17 -18.96 -4.15
C GLY A 99 -3.79 -19.59 -3.92
N TYR A 100 -3.71 -20.79 -3.35
CA TYR A 100 -2.44 -21.46 -3.06
C TYR A 100 -1.81 -22.14 -4.29
N ILE A 101 -2.63 -22.58 -5.25
CA ILE A 101 -2.14 -23.33 -6.41
C ILE A 101 -1.36 -22.41 -7.36
N ALA A 102 -0.36 -22.97 -8.05
CA ALA A 102 0.51 -22.22 -8.95
C ALA A 102 -0.27 -21.52 -10.09
N SER A 103 -1.31 -22.17 -10.61
CA SER A 103 -2.13 -21.63 -11.71
C SER A 103 -2.98 -20.41 -11.33
N SER A 104 -3.09 -20.07 -10.04
CA SER A 104 -3.66 -18.79 -9.63
C SER A 104 -2.77 -17.58 -10.01
N GLY A 105 -1.49 -17.80 -10.33
CA GLY A 105 -0.50 -16.77 -10.65
C GLY A 105 0.04 -16.02 -9.42
N LEU A 106 -0.73 -15.96 -8.33
CA LEU A 106 -0.41 -15.17 -7.13
C LEU A 106 0.86 -15.64 -6.39
N PRO A 107 1.14 -16.95 -6.20
CA PRO A 107 2.39 -17.40 -5.59
C PRO A 107 3.64 -16.98 -6.38
N SER A 108 3.59 -17.05 -7.71
CA SER A 108 4.70 -16.65 -8.58
C SER A 108 4.89 -15.13 -8.55
N LEU A 109 3.78 -14.38 -8.59
CA LEU A 109 3.80 -12.93 -8.48
C LEU A 109 4.36 -12.46 -7.13
N TYR A 110 3.95 -13.08 -6.03
CA TYR A 110 4.47 -12.80 -4.69
C TYR A 110 5.98 -13.04 -4.61
N THR A 111 6.43 -14.22 -5.06
CA THR A 111 7.85 -14.59 -5.05
C THR A 111 8.70 -13.63 -5.91
N SER A 112 8.16 -13.15 -7.02
CA SER A 112 8.86 -12.21 -7.90
C SER A 112 8.84 -10.77 -7.36
N THR A 113 7.81 -10.40 -6.60
CA THR A 113 7.66 -9.02 -6.08
C THR A 113 8.36 -8.84 -4.74
N THR A 114 8.42 -9.88 -3.90
CA THR A 114 9.02 -9.78 -2.56
C THR A 114 10.51 -9.40 -2.61
N CYS A 115 11.23 -9.70 -3.70
CA CYS A 115 12.62 -9.25 -3.85
C CYS A 115 12.74 -7.71 -3.91
N THR A 116 11.70 -7.00 -4.34
CA THR A 116 11.70 -5.53 -4.46
C THR A 116 11.77 -4.83 -3.10
N ILE A 117 11.48 -5.51 -1.99
CA ILE A 117 11.66 -4.96 -0.64
C ILE A 117 13.15 -4.94 -0.22
N THR A 118 14.01 -5.69 -0.91
CA THR A 118 15.45 -5.80 -0.60
C THR A 118 16.35 -5.19 -1.67
N TYR A 119 16.01 -5.35 -2.95
CA TYR A 119 16.80 -4.79 -4.07
C TYR A 119 16.71 -3.27 -4.09
N GLU A 120 17.72 -2.61 -4.68
CA GLU A 120 17.86 -1.14 -4.71
C GLU A 120 17.85 -0.46 -3.33
N GLY A 121 18.14 -1.24 -2.27
CA GLY A 121 18.20 -0.81 -0.88
C GLY A 121 17.12 -1.48 -0.02
N GLU A 122 17.51 -2.06 1.11
CA GLU A 122 16.55 -2.65 2.05
C GLU A 122 15.63 -1.55 2.61
N ASN A 123 14.33 -1.84 2.73
CA ASN A 123 13.29 -0.85 3.03
C ASN A 123 13.57 -0.07 4.33
N THR A 124 14.00 -0.73 5.41
CA THR A 124 14.35 -0.06 6.67
C THR A 124 15.53 0.89 6.49
N VAL A 125 16.58 0.48 5.78
CA VAL A 125 17.74 1.33 5.46
C VAL A 125 17.32 2.56 4.64
N LEU A 126 16.44 2.39 3.64
CA LEU A 126 15.91 3.50 2.86
C LEU A 126 15.07 4.46 3.72
N LEU A 127 14.20 3.93 4.59
CA LEU A 127 13.43 4.74 5.53
C LEU A 127 14.34 5.50 6.53
N LEU A 128 15.47 4.92 6.93
CA LEU A 128 16.46 5.63 7.75
C LEU A 128 17.16 6.77 6.99
N GLN A 129 17.31 6.68 5.66
CA GLN A 129 17.79 7.79 4.84
C GLN A 129 16.75 8.92 4.79
N VAL A 130 15.47 8.57 4.61
CA VAL A 130 14.34 9.52 4.71
C VAL A 130 14.34 10.20 6.08
N ALA A 131 14.43 9.45 7.16
CA ALA A 131 14.44 9.99 8.51
C ALA A 131 15.60 10.95 8.77
N ARG A 132 16.80 10.64 8.25
CA ARG A 132 17.97 11.55 8.33
C ARG A 132 17.69 12.87 7.65
N TYR A 133 17.05 12.84 6.49
CA TYR A 133 16.65 14.06 5.78
C TYR A 133 15.59 14.85 6.54
N LEU A 134 14.59 14.19 7.14
CA LEU A 134 13.57 14.84 7.96
C LEU A 134 14.17 15.55 9.17
N ILE A 135 15.02 14.88 9.95
CA ILE A 135 15.69 15.48 11.12
C ILE A 135 16.59 16.65 10.70
N LYS A 136 17.36 16.50 9.62
CA LYS A 136 18.20 17.58 9.07
C LYS A 136 17.35 18.79 8.66
N SER A 137 16.25 18.56 7.97
CA SER A 137 15.35 19.61 7.48
C SER A 137 14.62 20.31 8.62
N TYR A 138 14.14 19.56 9.61
CA TYR A 138 13.54 20.11 10.82
C TYR A 138 14.51 21.04 11.57
N ARG A 139 15.75 20.58 11.80
CA ARG A 139 16.82 21.40 12.43
C ARG A 139 17.17 22.64 11.59
N ALA A 140 17.16 22.53 10.27
CA ALA A 140 17.41 23.67 9.38
C ALA A 140 16.28 24.71 9.47
N GLY A 141 15.02 24.26 9.43
CA GLY A 141 13.86 25.14 9.56
C GLY A 141 13.79 25.84 10.93
N LEU A 142 14.19 25.18 12.02
CA LEU A 142 14.31 25.83 13.34
C LEU A 142 15.35 26.97 13.36
N LYS A 143 16.32 26.95 12.45
CA LYS A 143 17.33 28.00 12.26
C LYS A 143 16.91 29.05 11.22
N GLY A 144 15.69 28.97 10.69
CA GLY A 144 15.21 29.85 9.63
C GLY A 144 15.89 29.62 8.28
N LEU A 145 16.56 28.48 8.08
CA LEU A 145 17.19 28.14 6.81
C LEU A 145 16.13 27.63 5.81
N PRO A 146 16.31 27.87 4.50
CA PRO A 146 15.39 27.36 3.50
C PRO A 146 15.38 25.84 3.49
N VAL A 147 14.19 25.26 3.32
CA VAL A 147 13.96 23.82 3.18
C VAL A 147 13.13 23.56 1.92
N LEU A 148 13.28 22.37 1.35
CA LEU A 148 12.61 22.01 0.10
C LEU A 148 11.11 21.71 0.31
N PRO A 149 10.28 21.84 -0.74
CA PRO A 149 8.82 21.80 -0.64
C PRO A 149 8.23 20.61 0.13
N SER A 150 8.73 19.40 -0.11
CA SER A 150 8.25 18.17 0.55
C SER A 150 8.31 18.19 2.07
N VAL A 151 9.17 19.02 2.66
CA VAL A 151 9.42 19.10 4.11
C VAL A 151 9.19 20.49 4.69
N MET A 152 8.70 21.45 3.89
CA MET A 152 8.37 22.80 4.36
C MET A 152 7.38 22.78 5.54
N TYR A 153 6.50 21.80 5.58
CA TYR A 153 5.50 21.65 6.63
C TYR A 153 6.09 21.37 8.02
N LEU A 154 7.34 20.91 8.13
CA LEU A 154 7.96 20.55 9.40
C LEU A 154 8.13 21.76 10.34
N THR A 155 8.21 22.96 9.78
CA THR A 155 8.41 24.20 10.55
C THR A 155 7.44 25.32 10.16
N ALA A 156 6.63 25.13 9.12
CA ALA A 156 5.56 26.06 8.80
C ALA A 156 4.42 25.97 9.83
N PRO A 157 3.81 27.10 10.23
CA PRO A 157 2.61 27.05 11.04
C PRO A 157 1.51 26.27 10.30
N PRO A 158 0.61 25.60 11.04
CA PRO A 158 -0.54 24.98 10.40
C PRO A 158 -1.33 26.05 9.64
N ALA A 159 -1.68 25.76 8.39
CA ALA A 159 -2.48 26.64 7.57
C ALA A 159 -3.82 26.89 8.27
N MET A 160 -4.18 28.17 8.46
CA MET A 160 -5.48 28.58 9.02
C MET A 160 -6.64 28.38 8.00
N HIS A 161 -6.60 27.32 7.21
CA HIS A 161 -7.70 26.98 6.32
C HIS A 161 -8.77 26.23 7.08
N GLN A 162 -9.94 26.86 7.19
CA GLN A 162 -11.15 26.23 7.71
C GLN A 162 -11.67 25.26 6.64
N SER A 163 -11.10 24.06 6.60
CA SER A 163 -11.69 22.96 5.85
C SER A 163 -12.83 22.36 6.68
N PRO A 164 -13.90 21.83 6.05
CA PRO A 164 -14.93 21.11 6.79
C PRO A 164 -14.29 19.99 7.63
N PRO A 165 -14.76 19.76 8.87
CA PRO A 165 -14.25 18.68 9.71
C PRO A 165 -14.25 17.35 8.98
N LEU A 166 -13.18 16.57 9.16
CA LEU A 166 -13.00 15.25 8.55
C LEU A 166 -13.01 15.20 7.02
N SER A 167 -13.06 16.33 6.30
CA SER A 167 -12.89 16.36 4.84
C SER A 167 -11.52 15.83 4.41
N ASN A 168 -11.35 15.50 3.12
CA ASN A 168 -10.05 15.05 2.59
C ASN A 168 -8.92 16.04 2.92
N GLN A 169 -9.18 17.34 2.77
CA GLN A 169 -8.21 18.37 3.10
C GLN A 169 -7.90 18.42 4.60
N ALA A 170 -8.91 18.23 5.47
CA ALA A 170 -8.70 18.15 6.91
C ALA A 170 -7.87 16.91 7.31
N LEU A 171 -8.08 15.76 6.65
CA LEU A 171 -7.27 14.56 6.89
C LEU A 171 -5.82 14.75 6.42
N ILE A 172 -5.59 15.37 5.25
CA ILE A 172 -4.25 15.73 4.79
C ILE A 172 -3.56 16.64 5.80
N GLU A 173 -4.26 17.64 6.32
CA GLU A 173 -3.74 18.53 7.35
C GLU A 173 -3.43 17.78 8.65
N ALA A 174 -4.29 16.86 9.07
CA ALA A 174 -4.06 16.00 10.24
C ALA A 174 -2.80 15.13 10.06
N PHE A 175 -2.58 14.56 8.86
CA PHE A 175 -1.36 13.83 8.51
C PHE A 175 -0.13 14.74 8.57
N ARG A 176 -0.23 15.95 8.03
CA ARG A 176 0.84 16.95 8.02
C ARG A 176 1.27 17.36 9.44
N ILE A 177 0.31 17.73 10.28
CA ILE A 177 0.54 18.12 11.68
C ILE A 177 1.09 16.93 12.48
N SER A 178 0.49 15.75 12.35
CA SER A 178 0.94 14.54 13.07
C SER A 178 2.36 14.13 12.67
N SER A 179 2.71 14.25 11.38
CA SER A 179 4.06 14.01 10.89
C SER A 179 5.07 15.00 11.49
N ALA A 180 4.74 16.30 11.54
CA ALA A 180 5.61 17.31 12.11
C ALA A 180 5.82 17.10 13.62
N ASN A 181 4.74 16.76 14.36
CA ASN A 181 4.80 16.45 15.78
C ASN A 181 5.66 15.21 16.06
N LEU A 182 5.52 14.15 15.25
CA LEU A 182 6.32 12.93 15.40
C LEU A 182 7.81 13.18 15.15
N VAL A 183 8.16 14.02 14.16
CA VAL A 183 9.55 14.43 13.90
C VAL A 183 10.10 15.25 15.07
N LYS A 184 9.32 16.20 15.61
CA LYS A 184 9.69 17.01 16.78
C LYS A 184 9.95 16.16 18.02
N GLU A 185 9.06 15.22 18.32
CA GLU A 185 9.24 14.29 19.44
C GLU A 185 10.48 13.41 19.25
N THR A 186 10.69 12.88 18.04
CA THR A 186 11.83 12.02 17.72
C THR A 186 13.15 12.78 17.80
N GLU A 187 13.18 14.03 17.35
CA GLU A 187 14.35 14.90 17.53
C GLU A 187 14.64 15.18 19.01
N SER A 188 13.61 15.42 19.81
CA SER A 188 13.76 15.65 21.26
C SER A 188 14.30 14.40 21.96
N ARG A 189 13.84 13.21 21.55
CA ARG A 189 14.37 11.92 21.99
C ARG A 189 15.82 11.73 21.57
N LEU A 190 16.17 12.05 20.33
CA LEU A 190 17.54 11.95 19.81
C LEU A 190 18.51 12.84 20.59
N CYS A 191 18.12 14.10 20.87
CA CYS A 191 18.90 15.00 21.71
C CYS A 191 19.10 14.46 23.13
N ARG A 192 18.06 13.88 23.73
CA ARG A 192 18.16 13.25 25.06
C ARG A 192 19.15 12.08 25.06
N GLN A 193 19.09 11.19 24.07
CA GLN A 193 20.02 10.07 23.97
C GLN A 193 21.45 10.53 23.69
N PHE A 194 21.62 11.54 22.84
CA PHE A 194 22.93 12.14 22.59
C PHE A 194 23.56 12.69 23.87
N ASN A 195 22.78 13.37 24.72
CA ASN A 195 23.28 13.89 26.00
C ASN A 195 23.72 12.79 26.98
N LEU A 196 23.10 11.61 26.92
CA LEU A 196 23.46 10.46 27.76
C LEU A 196 24.71 9.73 27.26
N GLU A 197 24.77 9.49 25.94
CA GLU A 197 25.81 8.64 25.35
C GLU A 197 27.04 9.42 24.88
N GLN A 198 26.91 10.74 24.70
CA GLN A 198 27.92 11.63 24.12
C GLN A 198 28.43 11.14 22.74
N ASN A 199 27.62 10.36 22.03
CA ASN A 199 27.95 9.79 20.73
C ASN A 199 26.71 9.79 19.82
N PHE A 200 26.79 10.51 18.70
CA PHE A 200 25.68 10.65 17.77
C PHE A 200 25.25 9.32 17.13
N TYR A 201 26.19 8.42 16.83
CA TYR A 201 25.90 7.17 16.13
C TYR A 201 25.12 6.20 17.01
N TYR A 202 25.49 6.07 18.29
CA TYR A 202 24.72 5.29 19.24
C TYR A 202 23.35 5.91 19.50
N ALA A 203 23.27 7.24 19.67
CA ALA A 203 22.00 7.91 19.93
C ALA A 203 21.03 7.77 18.75
N TRP A 204 21.55 7.85 17.52
CA TRP A 204 20.83 7.58 16.29
C TRP A 204 20.30 6.15 16.27
N ASN A 205 21.15 5.15 16.56
CA ASN A 205 20.74 3.76 16.61
C ASN A 205 19.66 3.50 17.67
N HIS A 206 19.77 4.09 18.87
CA HIS A 206 18.77 4.02 19.94
C HIS A 206 17.42 4.67 19.58
N CYS A 207 17.38 5.53 18.57
CA CYS A 207 16.18 6.18 18.06
C CYS A 207 15.71 5.62 16.71
N SER A 208 16.41 4.64 16.13
CA SER A 208 16.17 4.12 14.77
C SER A 208 14.73 3.73 14.50
N VAL A 209 14.06 3.06 15.44
CA VAL A 209 12.64 2.69 15.31
C VAL A 209 11.74 3.92 15.21
N ALA A 210 11.94 4.92 16.07
CA ALA A 210 11.16 6.16 16.02
C ALA A 210 11.45 6.97 14.74
N LEU A 211 12.69 6.92 14.26
CA LEU A 211 13.11 7.52 13.00
C LEU A 211 12.41 6.85 11.81
N VAL A 212 12.30 5.52 11.78
CA VAL A 212 11.55 4.79 10.75
C VAL A 212 10.07 5.19 10.78
N HIS A 213 9.42 5.26 11.94
CA HIS A 213 8.02 5.72 12.01
C HIS A 213 7.83 7.15 11.49
N CYS A 214 8.79 8.07 11.74
CA CYS A 214 8.77 9.41 11.14
C CYS A 214 8.77 9.34 9.61
N ALA A 215 9.67 8.53 9.06
CA ALA A 215 9.80 8.36 7.62
C ALA A 215 8.55 7.73 7.00
N GLU A 216 7.98 6.71 7.62
CA GLU A 216 6.76 6.06 7.15
C GLU A 216 5.58 7.04 7.14
N LEU A 217 5.33 7.76 8.25
CA LEU A 217 4.21 8.68 8.35
C LEU A 217 4.36 9.86 7.36
N HIS A 218 5.57 10.40 7.20
CA HIS A 218 5.88 11.41 6.18
C HIS A 218 5.59 10.91 4.77
N SER A 219 6.03 9.68 4.47
CA SER A 219 5.85 9.08 3.15
C SER A 219 4.38 8.81 2.85
N ARG A 220 3.60 8.38 3.86
CA ARG A 220 2.14 8.22 3.76
C ARG A 220 1.44 9.56 3.53
N TYR A 221 1.81 10.60 4.28
CA TYR A 221 1.33 11.96 4.05
C TYR A 221 1.56 12.39 2.59
N TYR A 222 2.78 12.21 2.06
CA TYR A 222 3.09 12.53 0.67
C TYR A 222 2.19 11.79 -0.31
N MET A 223 2.00 10.48 -0.15
CA MET A 223 1.15 9.69 -1.05
C MET A 223 -0.31 10.13 -1.00
N CYS A 224 -0.84 10.40 0.19
CA CYS A 224 -2.20 10.92 0.38
C CYS A 224 -2.37 12.27 -0.33
N GLU A 225 -1.42 13.19 -0.15
CA GLU A 225 -1.45 14.52 -0.79
C GLU A 225 -1.38 14.41 -2.32
N LYS A 226 -0.52 13.54 -2.86
CA LYS A 226 -0.41 13.32 -4.31
C LYS A 226 -1.62 12.64 -4.90
N PHE A 227 -2.27 11.73 -4.18
CA PHE A 227 -3.54 11.17 -4.60
C PHE A 227 -4.60 12.28 -4.72
N LEU A 228 -4.84 13.03 -3.64
CA LEU A 228 -5.86 14.09 -3.62
C LEU A 228 -5.63 15.13 -4.72
N SER A 229 -4.43 15.71 -4.78
CA SER A 229 -4.09 16.75 -5.78
C SER A 229 -4.17 16.25 -7.22
N THR A 230 -3.87 14.97 -7.47
CA THR A 230 -4.02 14.38 -8.80
C THR A 230 -5.49 14.23 -9.17
N VAL A 231 -6.33 13.75 -8.25
CA VAL A 231 -7.78 13.59 -8.50
C VAL A 231 -8.47 14.93 -8.73
N GLU A 232 -8.03 15.99 -8.06
CA GLU A 232 -8.55 17.34 -8.25
C GLU A 232 -8.16 17.96 -9.60
N SER A 233 -6.98 17.62 -10.11
CA SER A 233 -6.43 18.22 -11.35
C SER A 233 -6.60 17.35 -12.61
N ILE A 234 -6.94 16.07 -12.46
CA ILE A 234 -7.02 15.15 -13.59
C ILE A 234 -8.19 15.49 -14.53
N ARG A 235 -7.87 15.47 -15.83
CA ARG A 235 -8.87 15.58 -16.89
C ARG A 235 -9.51 14.20 -17.07
N ALA A 236 -10.69 14.05 -16.49
CA ALA A 236 -11.51 12.85 -16.58
C ALA A 236 -12.99 13.25 -16.70
N SER A 237 -13.84 12.32 -17.14
CA SER A 237 -15.29 12.49 -17.06
C SER A 237 -15.72 12.56 -15.58
N ASP A 238 -16.86 13.17 -15.32
CA ASP A 238 -17.35 13.34 -13.94
C ASP A 238 -17.58 12.01 -13.23
N ARG A 239 -17.99 10.98 -13.98
CA ARG A 239 -18.14 9.61 -13.47
C ARG A 239 -16.81 9.03 -13.00
N VAL A 240 -15.76 9.12 -13.83
CA VAL A 240 -14.43 8.62 -13.47
C VAL A 240 -13.87 9.42 -12.29
N ARG A 241 -14.02 10.75 -12.30
CA ARG A 241 -13.58 11.61 -11.20
C ARG A 241 -14.26 11.22 -9.89
N SER A 242 -15.57 10.96 -9.90
CA SER A 242 -16.31 10.56 -8.70
C SER A 242 -15.80 9.23 -8.13
N VAL A 243 -15.52 8.22 -8.97
CA VAL A 243 -14.97 6.95 -8.48
C VAL A 243 -13.55 7.12 -7.92
N LEU A 244 -12.72 7.94 -8.56
CA LEU A 244 -11.38 8.25 -8.06
C LEU A 244 -11.42 9.05 -6.75
N GLN A 245 -12.41 9.92 -6.55
CA GLN A 245 -12.64 10.61 -5.28
C GLN A 245 -13.01 9.63 -4.17
N ASP A 246 -13.88 8.66 -4.45
CA ASP A 246 -14.25 7.61 -3.50
C ASP A 246 -13.05 6.72 -3.14
N LEU A 247 -12.21 6.34 -4.11
CA LEU A 247 -10.96 5.61 -3.86
C LEU A 247 -9.96 6.44 -3.04
N CYS A 248 -9.81 7.71 -3.37
CA CYS A 248 -8.94 8.63 -2.61
C CYS A 248 -9.43 8.75 -1.16
N ARG A 249 -10.76 8.85 -0.96
CA ARG A 249 -11.37 8.91 0.37
C ARG A 249 -11.12 7.62 1.14
N LEU A 250 -11.35 6.46 0.53
CA LEU A 250 -11.08 5.15 1.13
C LEU A 250 -9.61 5.01 1.53
N TYR A 251 -8.67 5.42 0.66
CA TYR A 251 -7.23 5.37 0.95
C TYR A 251 -6.84 6.25 2.14
N LEU A 252 -7.36 7.49 2.19
CA LEU A 252 -7.14 8.42 3.30
C LEU A 252 -7.63 7.82 4.62
N ILE A 253 -8.89 7.38 4.66
CA ILE A 253 -9.49 6.81 5.87
C ILE A 253 -8.73 5.56 6.31
N HIS A 254 -8.45 4.64 5.40
CA HIS A 254 -7.76 3.39 5.72
C HIS A 254 -6.37 3.64 6.33
N HIS A 255 -5.60 4.58 5.78
CA HIS A 255 -4.30 4.90 6.36
C HIS A 255 -4.41 5.75 7.63
N THR A 256 -5.46 6.54 7.81
CA THR A 256 -5.74 7.19 9.09
C THR A 256 -6.03 6.17 10.18
N THR A 257 -6.87 5.16 9.94
CA THR A 257 -7.21 4.13 10.94
C THR A 257 -6.01 3.23 11.27
N LEU A 258 -5.22 2.83 10.26
CA LEU A 258 -3.97 2.07 10.50
C LEU A 258 -2.95 2.85 11.33
N ASN A 259 -2.90 4.17 11.20
CA ASN A 259 -1.92 5.04 11.88
C ASN A 259 -2.55 5.87 13.03
N GLN A 260 -3.73 5.47 13.52
CA GLN A 260 -4.57 6.26 14.43
C GLN A 260 -3.84 6.78 15.68
N GLY A 261 -2.88 6.00 16.21
CA GLY A 261 -2.10 6.37 17.38
C GLY A 261 -1.31 7.67 17.21
N HIS A 262 -0.86 8.00 16.00
CA HIS A 262 -0.16 9.26 15.74
C HIS A 262 -1.10 10.47 15.79
N PHE A 263 -2.33 10.32 15.29
CA PHE A 263 -3.34 11.38 15.27
C PHE A 263 -3.93 11.65 16.64
N LEU A 264 -4.12 10.61 17.45
CA LEU A 264 -4.56 10.74 18.84
C LEU A 264 -3.49 11.44 19.69
N ARG A 265 -2.22 11.07 19.52
CA ARG A 265 -1.09 11.68 20.26
C ARG A 265 -0.84 13.13 19.89
N SER A 266 -1.03 13.49 18.61
CA SER A 266 -0.92 14.88 18.15
C SER A 266 -2.14 15.72 18.51
N GLY A 267 -3.25 15.10 18.88
CA GLY A 267 -4.53 15.75 19.14
C GLY A 267 -5.24 16.23 17.87
N THR A 268 -4.81 15.79 16.67
CA THR A 268 -5.43 16.21 15.41
C THR A 268 -6.76 15.51 15.14
N LEU A 269 -6.97 14.32 15.71
CA LEU A 269 -8.22 13.58 15.64
C LEU A 269 -8.52 13.01 17.03
N SER A 270 -9.80 13.02 17.41
CA SER A 270 -10.32 12.39 18.62
C SER A 270 -10.72 10.94 18.37
N GLY A 271 -11.01 10.19 19.43
CA GLY A 271 -11.58 8.84 19.29
C GLY A 271 -12.93 8.85 18.57
N ALA A 272 -13.76 9.88 18.78
CA ALA A 272 -15.05 10.03 18.10
C ALA A 272 -14.87 10.25 16.60
N ASP A 273 -13.90 11.09 16.20
CA ASP A 273 -13.57 11.31 14.79
C ASP A 273 -13.17 10.01 14.11
N LEU A 274 -12.36 9.18 14.76
CA LEU A 274 -11.93 7.89 14.24
C LEU A 274 -13.10 6.92 14.07
N SER A 275 -14.03 6.85 15.04
CA SER A 275 -15.24 6.05 14.91
C SER A 275 -16.11 6.51 13.74
N THR A 276 -16.28 7.81 13.53
CA THR A 276 -17.00 8.35 12.37
C THR A 276 -16.33 7.97 11.04
N LEU A 277 -15.00 8.06 10.97
CA LEU A 277 -14.26 7.66 9.77
C LEU A 277 -14.36 6.15 9.50
N GLU A 278 -14.37 5.31 10.54
CA GLU A 278 -14.55 3.86 10.40
C GLU A 278 -15.94 3.50 9.84
N GLU A 279 -17.00 4.17 10.31
CA GLU A 279 -18.35 4.00 9.77
C GLU A 279 -18.41 4.40 8.28
N GLU A 280 -17.83 5.55 7.93
CA GLU A 280 -17.76 6.02 6.54
C GLU A 280 -16.95 5.06 5.65
N MET A 281 -15.88 4.45 6.18
CA MET A 281 -15.11 3.44 5.47
C MET A 281 -16.01 2.29 5.01
N TYR A 282 -16.87 1.79 5.90
CA TYR A 282 -17.78 0.69 5.59
C TYR A 282 -18.82 1.05 4.52
N GLU A 283 -19.30 2.30 4.53
CA GLU A 283 -20.17 2.82 3.47
C GLU A 283 -19.44 2.91 2.13
N LEU A 284 -18.18 3.37 2.13
CA LEU A 284 -17.34 3.44 0.94
C LEU A 284 -17.05 2.06 0.36
N LEU A 285 -16.83 1.04 1.20
CA LEU A 285 -16.67 -0.34 0.73
C LEU A 285 -17.91 -0.79 -0.05
N ALA A 286 -19.10 -0.56 0.48
CA ALA A 286 -20.36 -0.90 -0.18
C ALA A 286 -20.56 -0.12 -1.49
N LYS A 287 -20.20 1.18 -1.48
CA LYS A 287 -20.28 2.08 -2.65
C LYS A 287 -19.32 1.67 -3.77
N LEU A 288 -18.10 1.28 -3.43
CA LEU A 288 -17.05 0.90 -4.38
C LEU A 288 -17.15 -0.55 -4.86
N ARG A 289 -17.80 -1.45 -4.11
CA ARG A 289 -18.04 -2.85 -4.50
C ARG A 289 -18.51 -3.01 -5.96
N PRO A 290 -19.56 -2.33 -6.46
CA PRO A 290 -19.98 -2.47 -7.85
C PRO A 290 -18.95 -1.99 -8.88
N GLN A 291 -17.98 -1.16 -8.46
CA GLN A 291 -16.90 -0.68 -9.32
C GLN A 291 -15.64 -1.55 -9.24
N ALA A 292 -15.58 -2.54 -8.34
CA ALA A 292 -14.36 -3.31 -8.08
C ALA A 292 -13.82 -4.04 -9.34
N VAL A 293 -14.71 -4.68 -10.12
CA VAL A 293 -14.32 -5.36 -11.36
C VAL A 293 -13.94 -4.35 -12.46
N PRO A 294 -14.77 -3.34 -12.80
CA PRO A 294 -14.38 -2.31 -13.77
C PRO A 294 -13.05 -1.60 -13.44
N LEU A 295 -12.76 -1.37 -12.15
CA LEU A 295 -11.51 -0.73 -11.72
C LEU A 295 -10.28 -1.58 -12.01
N VAL A 296 -10.36 -2.90 -11.86
CA VAL A 296 -9.24 -3.80 -12.17
C VAL A 296 -9.16 -4.12 -13.67
N ASP A 297 -10.29 -4.16 -14.37
CA ASP A 297 -10.34 -4.30 -15.83
C ASP A 297 -9.73 -3.08 -16.53
N ALA A 298 -9.80 -1.89 -15.91
CA ALA A 298 -9.19 -0.68 -16.44
C ALA A 298 -7.65 -0.73 -16.55
N PHE A 299 -6.99 -1.71 -15.92
CA PHE A 299 -5.57 -1.96 -16.14
C PHE A 299 -5.26 -2.65 -17.47
N ASP A 300 -6.28 -3.20 -18.14
CA ASP A 300 -6.20 -3.77 -19.49
C ASP A 300 -5.13 -4.87 -19.62
N PHE A 301 -5.03 -5.72 -18.60
CA PHE A 301 -4.13 -6.88 -18.62
C PHE A 301 -4.72 -8.01 -19.44
N GLN A 302 -3.94 -8.50 -20.41
CA GLN A 302 -4.28 -9.70 -21.18
C GLN A 302 -4.12 -10.98 -20.32
N ASP A 303 -4.95 -11.99 -20.59
CA ASP A 303 -4.93 -13.27 -19.86
C ASP A 303 -3.55 -13.95 -19.92
N GLU A 304 -2.83 -13.83 -21.05
CA GLU A 304 -1.49 -14.37 -21.24
C GLU A 304 -0.46 -13.73 -20.31
N LEU A 305 -0.58 -12.42 -20.08
CA LEU A 305 0.27 -11.67 -19.16
C LEU A 305 -0.11 -11.96 -17.71
N LEU A 306 -1.42 -12.04 -17.43
CA LEU A 306 -1.92 -12.30 -16.09
C LEU A 306 -1.58 -13.72 -15.61
N GLY A 307 -1.52 -14.68 -16.53
CA GLY A 307 -1.08 -16.05 -16.27
C GLY A 307 -1.87 -16.75 -15.16
N SER A 308 -3.17 -16.43 -15.03
CA SER A 308 -4.00 -16.83 -13.90
C SER A 308 -5.30 -17.49 -14.34
N THR A 309 -5.54 -18.72 -13.89
CA THR A 309 -6.83 -19.41 -14.09
C THR A 309 -7.94 -18.78 -13.26
N LEU A 310 -7.61 -18.12 -12.14
CA LEU A 310 -8.58 -17.41 -11.28
C LEU A 310 -8.85 -15.98 -11.72
N GLY A 311 -7.89 -15.39 -12.42
CA GLY A 311 -7.90 -14.02 -12.91
C GLY A 311 -8.49 -13.86 -14.30
N ALA A 312 -8.83 -14.96 -14.98
CA ALA A 312 -9.31 -14.95 -16.36
C ALA A 312 -10.43 -13.94 -16.61
N TRP A 313 -10.27 -13.14 -17.66
CA TRP A 313 -11.22 -12.08 -18.04
C TRP A 313 -12.64 -12.61 -18.30
N ASP A 314 -12.76 -13.80 -18.89
CA ASP A 314 -14.05 -14.43 -19.22
C ASP A 314 -14.78 -15.03 -18.00
N GLY A 315 -14.14 -15.06 -16.83
CA GLY A 315 -14.72 -15.62 -15.60
C GLY A 315 -14.90 -17.14 -15.60
N ARG A 316 -14.40 -17.89 -16.60
CA ARG A 316 -14.48 -19.36 -16.69
C ARG A 316 -13.45 -20.06 -15.79
N VAL A 317 -13.51 -19.72 -14.50
CA VAL A 317 -12.50 -20.09 -13.52
C VAL A 317 -12.43 -21.59 -13.31
N TYR A 318 -13.58 -22.27 -13.16
CA TYR A 318 -13.60 -23.69 -12.81
C TYR A 318 -13.18 -24.60 -13.97
N GLU A 319 -13.58 -24.26 -15.19
CA GLU A 319 -13.17 -24.97 -16.41
C GLU A 319 -11.65 -24.84 -16.60
N ARG A 320 -11.11 -23.62 -16.54
CA ARG A 320 -9.67 -23.39 -16.67
C ARG A 320 -8.86 -24.04 -15.56
N LEU A 321 -9.37 -24.07 -14.33
CA LEU A 321 -8.73 -24.80 -13.23
C LEU A 321 -8.63 -26.29 -13.52
N TYR A 322 -9.72 -26.89 -14.02
CA TYR A 322 -9.75 -28.30 -14.36
C TYR A 322 -8.80 -28.62 -15.53
N GLU A 323 -8.88 -27.84 -16.61
CA GLU A 323 -8.00 -27.96 -17.78
C GLU A 323 -6.52 -27.83 -17.40
N GLU A 324 -6.19 -26.89 -16.52
CA GLU A 324 -4.81 -26.70 -16.07
C GLU A 324 -4.33 -27.86 -15.18
N ALA A 325 -5.19 -28.38 -14.30
CA ALA A 325 -4.86 -29.55 -13.49
C ALA A 325 -4.57 -30.78 -14.36
N GLN A 326 -5.32 -30.97 -15.46
CA GLN A 326 -5.10 -32.08 -16.40
C GLN A 326 -3.72 -32.04 -17.09
N LYS A 327 -3.13 -30.85 -17.27
CA LYS A 327 -1.79 -30.71 -17.87
C LYS A 327 -0.66 -31.18 -16.96
N SER A 328 -0.92 -31.40 -15.66
CA SER A 328 0.09 -31.84 -14.70
C SER A 328 0.78 -33.13 -15.15
N PRO A 329 2.13 -33.21 -15.10
CA PRO A 329 2.86 -34.44 -15.41
C PRO A 329 2.46 -35.64 -14.54
N LEU A 330 1.91 -35.40 -13.35
CA LEU A 330 1.41 -36.44 -12.46
C LEU A 330 0.17 -37.15 -13.00
N ASN A 331 -0.58 -36.49 -13.88
CA ASN A 331 -1.81 -37.02 -14.48
C ASN A 331 -1.58 -37.72 -15.83
N LYS A 332 -0.32 -37.92 -16.24
CA LYS A 332 0.03 -38.64 -17.48
C LYS A 332 -0.32 -40.12 -17.45
N THR A 333 -0.44 -40.70 -16.26
CA THR A 333 -0.76 -42.11 -16.03
C THR A 333 -1.69 -42.23 -14.84
N ASP A 334 -2.73 -43.06 -14.94
CA ASP A 334 -3.70 -43.25 -13.85
C ASP A 334 -3.07 -43.77 -12.56
N VAL A 335 -2.02 -44.60 -12.67
CA VAL A 335 -1.30 -45.18 -11.54
C VAL A 335 0.17 -44.79 -11.62
N SER A 336 0.65 -44.05 -10.63
CA SER A 336 2.05 -43.63 -10.55
C SER A 336 2.99 -44.83 -10.41
N LYS A 337 4.17 -44.77 -11.05
CA LYS A 337 5.25 -45.76 -10.85
C LYS A 337 5.64 -45.91 -9.38
N ALA A 338 5.52 -44.85 -8.58
CA ALA A 338 5.78 -44.87 -7.15
C ALA A 338 4.81 -45.78 -6.39
N TYR A 339 3.55 -45.90 -6.83
CA TYR A 339 2.58 -46.81 -6.24
C TYR A 339 3.06 -48.26 -6.36
N HIS A 340 3.40 -48.72 -7.56
CA HIS A 340 3.87 -50.09 -7.78
C HIS A 340 5.17 -50.40 -7.05
N LYS A 341 6.08 -49.42 -6.98
CA LYS A 341 7.39 -49.61 -6.35
C LYS A 341 7.34 -49.62 -4.82
N TYR A 342 6.50 -48.78 -4.21
CA TYR A 342 6.56 -48.52 -2.77
C TYR A 342 5.25 -48.83 -2.03
N LEU A 343 4.12 -48.34 -2.52
CA LEU A 343 2.84 -48.45 -1.82
C LEU A 343 2.22 -49.85 -1.95
N GLN A 344 2.25 -50.42 -3.15
CA GLN A 344 1.65 -51.73 -3.43
C GLN A 344 2.32 -52.86 -2.62
N PRO A 345 3.66 -52.95 -2.51
CA PRO A 345 4.30 -53.94 -1.63
C PRO A 345 4.00 -53.69 -0.14
N LEU A 346 4.00 -52.42 0.30
CA LEU A 346 3.70 -52.06 1.69
C LEU A 346 2.28 -52.49 2.10
N MET A 347 1.29 -52.20 1.26
CA MET A 347 -0.11 -52.59 1.52
C MET A 347 -0.32 -54.11 1.52
N LYS A 348 0.57 -54.86 0.85
CA LYS A 348 0.54 -56.34 0.82
C LYS A 348 1.39 -56.97 1.93
N SER A 349 2.23 -56.18 2.60
CA SER A 349 3.01 -56.66 3.75
C SER A 349 2.15 -56.61 5.00
N ASN A 350 2.15 -57.68 5.81
CA ASN A 350 1.49 -57.73 7.12
C ASN A 350 2.30 -56.98 8.19
N LEU A 351 2.84 -55.80 7.85
CA LEU A 351 3.56 -54.92 8.78
C LEU A 351 2.60 -54.04 9.57
#